data_AF-A0A2P2L901-F1
#
_entry.id   AF-A0A2P2L901-F1
#
_cell.length_a   1.000
_cell.length_b   1.000
_cell.length_c   1.000
_cell.angle_alpha   90.00
_cell.angle_beta   90.00
_cell.angle_gamma   90.00
#
_symmetry.space_group_name_H-M   'P 1'
#
loop_
_entity.id
_entity.type
_entity.pdbx_description
1 polymer ?
#
loop_
_entity_poly.entity_id
_entity_poly.type
_entity_poly.pdbx_seq_one_letter_code
_entity_poly.pdbx_strand_id
1 'polypeptide(L)'
;MMDNSPTTGSVNTTAAEKQRLAKASLAFNCKNATFRKLFPEYVEKYNQQQQSEQVEQMSSDVPQEEKSRSRLENLGNSPGDEKNVDTLKDARRNRKQTFPTWMMLLLVSILGVVMALPLLQL
;
A
#
# COMPACT_ATOMS: atom_id res chain seq x y z
N MET A 1 12.75 9.83 -18.46
CA MET A 1 13.61 10.29 -19.58
C MET A 1 12.70 10.88 -20.63
N MET A 2 13.10 12.02 -21.17
CA MET A 2 12.36 12.70 -22.25
C MET A 2 12.70 12.08 -23.61
N ASP A 3 13.93 11.58 -23.77
CA ASP A 3 14.38 10.88 -24.97
C ASP A 3 13.88 9.44 -25.02
N ASN A 4 13.65 8.96 -26.25
CA ASN A 4 13.22 7.59 -26.55
C ASN A 4 14.25 6.82 -27.39
N SER A 5 15.48 7.32 -27.48
CA SER A 5 16.58 6.65 -28.17
C SER A 5 16.93 5.34 -27.45
N PRO A 6 16.89 4.17 -28.12
CA PRO A 6 17.26 2.91 -27.51
C PRO A 6 18.71 2.94 -27.00
N THR A 7 18.89 2.65 -25.71
CA THR A 7 20.21 2.56 -25.07
C THR A 7 20.32 1.21 -24.37
N THR A 8 21.54 0.71 -24.16
CA THR A 8 21.75 -0.53 -23.39
C THR A 8 21.06 -0.42 -22.03
N GLY A 9 20.13 -1.36 -21.76
CA GLY A 9 19.33 -1.37 -20.54
C GLY A 9 18.05 -0.51 -20.58
N SER A 10 17.74 0.19 -21.68
CA SER A 10 16.47 0.91 -21.84
C SER A 10 15.32 -0.08 -22.07
N VAL A 11 14.18 0.18 -21.44
CA VAL A 11 12.94 -0.57 -21.63
C VAL A 11 11.85 0.33 -22.18
N ASN A 12 11.06 -0.19 -23.11
CA ASN A 12 9.91 0.52 -23.65
C ASN A 12 8.68 0.22 -22.80
N THR A 13 8.07 1.26 -22.24
CA THR A 13 6.85 1.19 -21.42
C THR A 13 5.89 2.29 -21.82
N THR A 14 4.62 2.14 -21.45
CA THR A 14 3.58 3.15 -21.75
C THR A 14 3.77 4.41 -20.90
N ALA A 15 3.27 5.55 -21.38
CA ALA A 15 3.32 6.80 -20.63
C ALA A 15 2.57 6.71 -19.29
N ALA A 16 1.43 6.00 -19.28
CA ALA A 16 0.66 5.74 -18.06
C ALA A 16 1.48 4.96 -17.04
N GLU A 17 2.22 3.95 -17.48
CA GLU A 17 3.09 3.16 -16.60
C GLU A 17 4.26 3.99 -16.06
N LYS A 18 4.91 4.80 -16.92
CA LYS A 18 5.96 5.74 -16.47
C LYS A 18 5.43 6.70 -15.40
N GLN A 19 4.21 7.23 -15.58
CA GLN A 19 3.58 8.12 -14.60
C GLN A 19 3.27 7.40 -13.28
N ARG A 20 2.74 6.18 -13.34
CA ARG A 20 2.47 5.34 -12.16
C ARG A 20 3.76 5.06 -11.37
N LEU A 21 4.82 4.65 -12.06
CA LEU A 21 6.13 4.39 -11.46
C LEU A 21 6.74 5.67 -10.88
N ALA A 22 6.60 6.82 -11.56
CA ALA A 22 7.06 8.10 -11.04
C ALA A 22 6.35 8.46 -9.72
N LYS A 23 5.03 8.28 -9.64
CA LYS A 23 4.27 8.47 -8.38
C LYS A 23 4.75 7.53 -7.27
N ALA A 24 4.99 6.26 -7.58
CA ALA A 24 5.46 5.28 -6.61
C ALA A 24 6.96 5.43 -6.22
N SER A 25 7.76 6.09 -7.06
CA SER A 25 9.21 6.15 -6.93
C SER A 25 9.65 6.83 -5.63
N LEU A 26 8.95 7.88 -5.19
CA LEU A 26 9.29 8.62 -3.98
C LEU A 26 9.19 7.73 -2.73
N ALA A 27 8.04 7.06 -2.55
CA ALA A 27 7.82 6.13 -1.45
C ALA A 27 8.79 4.94 -1.47
N PHE A 28 9.16 4.47 -2.67
CA PHE A 28 10.16 3.42 -2.83
C PHE A 28 11.55 3.90 -2.39
N ASN A 29 11.99 5.06 -2.88
CA ASN A 29 13.30 5.62 -2.60
C ASN A 29 13.47 5.99 -1.12
N CYS A 30 12.45 6.55 -0.47
CA CYS A 30 12.48 6.87 0.96
C CYS A 30 12.67 5.64 1.87
N LYS A 31 12.45 4.41 1.40
CA LYS A 31 12.75 3.19 2.17
C LYS A 31 14.25 2.91 2.26
N ASN A 32 15.05 3.44 1.34
CA ASN A 32 16.48 3.23 1.29
C ASN A 32 17.22 4.23 2.21
N ALA A 33 18.06 3.73 3.11
CA ALA A 33 18.78 4.56 4.08
C ALA A 33 19.78 5.53 3.43
N THR A 34 20.46 5.10 2.36
CA THR A 34 21.40 5.93 1.61
C THR A 34 20.68 7.09 0.93
N PHE A 35 19.53 6.83 0.30
CA PHE A 35 18.72 7.86 -0.33
C PHE A 35 18.28 8.91 0.70
N ARG A 36 17.79 8.49 1.86
CA ARG A 36 17.39 9.41 2.94
C ARG A 36 18.53 10.30 3.44
N LYS A 37 19.76 9.79 3.45
CA LYS A 37 20.94 10.52 3.91
C LYS A 37 21.41 11.56 2.87
N LEU A 38 21.35 11.20 1.59
CA LEU A 38 21.78 12.07 0.49
C LEU A 38 20.73 13.13 0.11
N PHE A 39 19.46 12.79 0.26
CA PHE A 39 18.32 13.57 -0.23
C PHE A 39 17.26 13.80 0.86
N PRO A 40 17.61 14.50 1.97
CA PRO A 40 16.70 14.71 3.09
C PRO A 40 15.44 15.51 2.69
N GLU A 41 15.55 16.47 1.77
CA GLU A 41 14.42 17.31 1.32
C GLU A 41 13.28 16.49 0.70
N TYR A 42 13.62 15.38 0.01
CA TYR A 42 12.61 14.50 -0.57
C TYR A 42 11.88 13.67 0.47
N VAL A 43 12.55 13.37 1.60
CA VAL A 43 11.92 12.68 2.74
C VAL A 43 10.92 13.60 3.42
N GLU A 44 11.27 14.86 3.61
CA GLU A 44 10.37 15.88 4.16
C GLU A 44 9.13 16.07 3.28
N LYS A 45 9.34 16.22 1.97
CA LYS A 45 8.25 16.31 0.99
C LYS A 45 7.33 15.08 1.05
N TYR A 46 7.90 13.89 1.15
CA TYR A 46 7.12 12.66 1.28
C TYR A 46 6.28 12.65 2.57
N ASN A 47 6.86 13.04 3.70
CA ASN A 47 6.13 13.13 4.97
C ASN A 47 4.98 14.14 4.91
N GLN A 48 5.18 15.29 4.26
CA GLN A 48 4.14 16.30 4.08
C GLN A 48 2.98 15.76 3.23
N GLN A 49 3.28 15.07 2.12
CA GLN A 49 2.25 14.43 1.29
C GLN A 49 1.44 13.40 2.08
N GLN A 50 2.11 12.57 2.89
CA GLN A 50 1.43 11.58 3.74
C GLN A 50 0.53 12.22 4.81
N GLN A 51 0.90 13.40 5.32
CA GLN A 51 0.06 14.13 6.28
C GLN A 51 -1.19 14.71 5.59
N SER A 52 -1.05 15.28 4.40
CA SER A 52 -2.19 15.79 3.62
C SER A 52 -3.19 14.69 3.26
N GLU A 53 -2.69 13.52 2.80
CA GLU A 53 -3.55 12.37 2.44
C GLU A 53 -4.31 11.81 3.66
N GLN A 54 -3.67 11.76 4.84
CA GLN A 54 -4.34 11.30 6.06
C GLN A 54 -5.45 12.26 6.53
N VAL A 55 -5.27 13.57 6.33
CA VAL A 55 -6.27 14.58 6.72
C VAL A 55 -7.48 14.56 5.79
N GLU A 56 -7.28 14.34 4.48
CA GLU A 56 -8.39 14.17 3.53
C GLU A 56 -9.19 12.89 3.81
N GLN A 57 -8.51 11.78 4.11
CA GLN A 57 -9.17 10.51 4.36
C GLN A 57 -9.95 10.47 5.69
N MET A 58 -9.61 11.32 6.65
CA MET A 58 -10.37 11.50 7.91
C MET A 58 -11.60 12.42 7.74
N SER A 59 -11.66 13.20 6.65
CA SER A 59 -12.69 14.23 6.44
C SER A 59 -13.82 13.80 5.48
N SER A 60 -13.76 12.59 4.92
CA SER A 60 -14.78 12.07 3.98
C SER A 60 -15.85 11.15 4.59
N ASP A 61 -15.98 11.07 5.92
CA ASP A 61 -17.10 10.36 6.55
C ASP A 61 -18.26 11.31 6.87
N VAL A 62 -18.92 11.81 5.82
CA VAL A 62 -20.26 12.42 5.89
C VAL A 62 -21.08 11.90 4.70
N PRO A 63 -22.18 11.15 4.89
CA PRO A 63 -23.02 10.68 3.80
C PRO A 63 -23.90 11.83 3.27
N GLN A 64 -23.79 12.18 2.00
CA GLN A 64 -24.88 12.83 1.28
C GLN A 64 -25.11 12.20 -0.09
N GLU A 65 -26.36 11.78 -0.26
CA GLU A 65 -26.95 11.18 -1.44
C GLU A 65 -27.01 12.11 -2.66
N GLU A 66 -27.02 11.45 -3.83
CA GLU A 66 -27.59 11.80 -5.13
C GLU A 66 -27.49 13.24 -5.67
N LYS A 67 -26.86 13.35 -6.86
CA LYS A 67 -27.53 13.68 -8.14
C LYS A 67 -26.50 14.26 -9.13
N SER A 68 -26.15 13.48 -10.16
CA SER A 68 -26.24 13.90 -11.57
C SER A 68 -25.59 12.87 -12.49
N ARG A 69 -26.43 12.34 -13.37
CA ARG A 69 -26.07 11.50 -14.52
C ARG A 69 -25.53 12.37 -15.65
N SER A 70 -24.43 11.96 -16.27
CA SER A 70 -24.16 12.13 -17.71
C SER A 70 -23.12 11.07 -18.11
N ARG A 71 -23.49 10.01 -18.85
CA ARG A 71 -23.57 9.98 -20.34
C ARG A 71 -22.16 10.19 -20.91
N LEU A 72 -21.45 9.29 -21.61
CA LEU A 72 -21.80 8.31 -22.65
C LEU A 72 -20.44 7.64 -23.09
N GLU A 73 -20.46 6.38 -23.54
CA GLU A 73 -19.60 5.72 -24.58
C GLU A 73 -18.06 5.75 -24.49
N ASN A 74 -17.44 4.57 -24.38
CA ASN A 74 -16.87 3.94 -25.58
C ASN A 74 -16.67 2.42 -25.36
N LEU A 75 -17.10 1.66 -26.35
CA LEU A 75 -17.06 0.19 -26.44
C LEU A 75 -15.98 -0.19 -27.48
N GLY A 76 -15.21 -1.25 -27.22
CA GLY A 76 -14.29 -1.90 -28.17
C GLY A 76 -12.83 -1.89 -27.67
N ASN A 77 -12.09 -3.00 -27.52
CA ASN A 77 -12.13 -4.28 -28.21
C ASN A 77 -11.67 -5.46 -27.32
N SER A 78 -12.38 -6.58 -27.49
CA SER A 78 -12.00 -8.01 -27.59
C SER A 78 -10.83 -8.62 -26.77
N PRO A 79 -11.02 -9.87 -26.26
CA PRO A 79 -10.09 -10.54 -25.37
C PRO A 79 -9.12 -11.49 -26.10
N GLY A 80 -8.02 -11.84 -25.41
CA GLY A 80 -7.22 -13.03 -25.67
C GLY A 80 -5.74 -12.78 -25.85
N ASP A 81 -4.94 -13.08 -24.82
CA ASP A 81 -3.80 -14.01 -24.93
C ASP A 81 -3.27 -14.30 -23.52
N GLU A 82 -3.54 -15.53 -23.08
CA GLU A 82 -3.02 -16.13 -21.86
C GLU A 82 -1.60 -16.62 -22.12
N LYS A 83 -0.59 -16.02 -21.48
CA LYS A 83 0.74 -16.64 -21.31
C LYS A 83 1.29 -16.35 -19.92
N ASN A 84 0.90 -17.25 -19.02
CA ASN A 84 1.67 -17.77 -17.88
C ASN A 84 3.19 -17.62 -18.06
N VAL A 85 3.92 -17.13 -17.04
CA VAL A 85 5.05 -17.80 -16.36
C VAL A 85 5.51 -16.94 -15.17
N ASP A 86 5.23 -17.49 -13.99
CA ASP A 86 6.02 -17.59 -12.76
C ASP A 86 7.00 -16.51 -12.23
N THR A 87 6.92 -16.44 -10.89
CA THR A 87 7.97 -16.11 -9.91
C THR A 87 8.31 -14.64 -9.66
N LEU A 88 7.62 -14.06 -8.65
CA LEU A 88 8.29 -13.20 -7.67
C LEU A 88 7.74 -13.46 -6.27
N LYS A 89 8.04 -14.66 -5.79
CA LYS A 89 8.10 -14.96 -4.37
C LYS A 89 9.46 -14.47 -3.90
N ASP A 90 9.56 -13.22 -3.45
CA ASP A 90 10.63 -12.83 -2.53
C ASP A 90 10.23 -11.67 -1.61
N ALA A 91 10.09 -12.06 -0.34
CA ALA A 91 10.54 -11.35 0.84
C ALA A 91 10.11 -9.87 1.04
N ARG A 92 9.04 -9.67 1.82
CA ARG A 92 9.15 -8.83 3.03
C ARG A 92 8.06 -9.12 4.06
N ARG A 93 8.29 -10.17 4.86
CA ARG A 93 7.62 -10.33 6.16
C ARG A 93 8.19 -9.29 7.12
N ASN A 94 7.57 -8.13 7.19
CA ASN A 94 7.69 -7.23 8.32
C ASN A 94 6.38 -6.46 8.56
N ARG A 95 5.24 -7.16 8.49
CA ARG A 95 4.08 -6.76 9.28
C ARG A 95 4.47 -7.05 10.73
N LYS A 96 4.88 -6.01 11.44
CA LYS A 96 4.79 -6.00 12.91
C LYS A 96 3.32 -6.26 13.19
N GLN A 97 3.00 -7.50 13.55
CA GLN A 97 1.64 -7.92 13.85
C GLN A 97 1.29 -7.20 15.16
N THR A 98 0.67 -6.03 15.04
CA THR A 98 0.01 -5.39 16.17
C THR A 98 -1.08 -6.37 16.58
N PHE A 99 -0.80 -7.14 17.62
CA PHE A 99 -1.76 -8.09 18.17
C PHE A 99 -3.04 -7.30 18.46
N PRO A 100 -4.17 -7.65 17.83
CA PRO A 100 -5.39 -6.91 18.06
C PRO A 100 -5.70 -6.99 19.56
N THR A 101 -6.15 -5.88 20.13
CA THR A 101 -6.50 -5.78 21.56
C THR A 101 -7.48 -6.89 21.99
N TRP A 102 -8.36 -7.31 21.08
CA TRP A 102 -9.24 -8.47 21.23
C TRP A 102 -8.49 -9.78 21.51
N MET A 103 -7.33 -10.00 20.88
CA MET A 103 -6.52 -11.19 21.12
C MET A 103 -5.82 -11.15 22.48
N MET A 104 -5.42 -9.96 22.95
CA MET A 104 -4.89 -9.79 24.30
C MET A 104 -5.96 -10.08 25.35
N LEU A 105 -7.20 -9.63 25.13
CA LEU A 105 -8.33 -9.91 26.03
C LEU A 105 -8.68 -11.40 26.06
N LEU A 106 -8.65 -12.06 24.90
CA LEU A 106 -8.82 -13.52 24.78
C LEU A 106 -7.72 -14.29 25.54
N LEU A 107 -6.47 -13.85 25.43
CA LEU A 107 -5.34 -14.48 26.11
C LEU A 107 -5.47 -14.38 27.64
N VAL A 108 -5.83 -13.20 28.16
CA VAL A 108 -6.06 -13.00 29.60
C VAL A 108 -7.23 -13.84 30.10
N SER A 109 -8.31 -13.96 29.31
CA SER A 109 -9.46 -14.81 29.66
C SER A 109 -9.08 -16.29 29.82
N ILE A 110 -8.34 -16.84 28.86
CA ILE A 110 -7.90 -18.25 28.91
C ILE A 110 -6.95 -18.50 30.07
N LEU A 111 -5.96 -17.61 30.27
CA LEU A 111 -5.02 -17.72 31.39
C LEU A 111 -5.73 -17.61 32.74
N GLY A 112 -6.70 -16.70 32.87
CA GLY A 112 -7.51 -16.56 34.09
C GLY A 112 -8.30 -17.82 34.43
N VAL A 113 -8.90 -18.47 33.43
CA VAL A 113 -9.62 -19.73 33.62
C VAL A 113 -8.66 -20.83 34.07
N VAL A 114 -7.51 -21.01 33.41
CA VAL A 114 -6.50 -22.02 33.81
C VAL A 114 -6.01 -21.81 35.24
N MET A 115 -5.85 -20.56 35.69
CA MET A 115 -5.43 -20.25 37.07
C MET A 115 -6.56 -20.44 38.09
N ALA A 116 -7.82 -20.41 37.66
CA ALA A 116 -8.98 -20.65 38.51
C ALA A 116 -9.35 -22.15 38.62
N LEU A 117 -8.97 -23.00 37.65
CA LEU A 117 -9.22 -24.44 37.70
C LEU A 117 -8.63 -25.12 38.97
N PRO A 118 -7.39 -24.83 39.41
CA PRO A 118 -6.83 -25.36 40.64
C PRO A 118 -7.58 -24.93 41.91
N LEU A 119 -8.22 -23.76 41.90
CA LEU A 119 -8.98 -23.23 43.04
C LEU A 119 -10.38 -23.87 43.16
N LEU A 120 -10.87 -24.48 42.09
CA LEU A 120 -12.18 -25.13 42.06
C LEU A 120 -12.12 -26.63 42.44
N GLN A 121 -10.91 -27.17 42.65
CA GLN A 121 -10.67 -28.54 43.11
C GLN A 121 -10.39 -28.64 44.62
N LEU A 122 -10.56 -27.54 45.36
CA LEU A 122 -10.52 -27.50 46.83
C LEU A 122 -11.95 -27.45 47.38
#